data_AF-A0A6A4GEJ7-F1
#
_entry.id   AF-A0A6A4GEJ7-F1
#
_cell.length_a   1.000
_cell.length_b   1.000
_cell.length_c   1.000
_cell.angle_alpha   90.00
_cell.angle_beta   90.00
_cell.angle_gamma   90.00
#
_symmetry.space_group_name_H-M   'P 1'
#
loop_
_entity.id
_entity.type
_entity.pdbx_description
1 polymer ?
#
loop_
_entity_poly.entity_id
_entity_poly.type
_entity_poly.pdbx_seq_one_letter_code
_entity_poly.pdbx_strand_id
1 'polypeptide(L)' 'MRYVFLPPYSPDYNPIELTFSAIKAYVRHHGGIIRAAMSEKDDLDVYLLLNEAVWSVSADDAKGWFSHCGY' A
#
# COMPACT_ATOMS: atom_id res chain seq x y z
N MET A 1 2.22 -4.18 26.50
CA MET A 1 1.74 -3.76 25.16
C MET A 1 1.28 -2.31 25.28
N ARG A 2 1.79 -1.39 24.45
CA ARG A 2 1.38 0.03 24.46
C ARG A 2 0.42 0.25 23.31
N TYR A 3 -0.74 0.84 23.59
CA TYR A 3 -1.72 1.21 22.58
C TYR A 3 -1.64 2.71 22.29
N VAL A 4 -1.88 3.09 21.04
CA VAL A 4 -2.11 4.48 20.64
C VAL A 4 -3.56 4.55 20.15
N PHE A 5 -4.36 5.37 20.82
CA PHE A 5 -5.77 5.57 20.45
C PHE A 5 -5.87 6.68 19.41
N LEU A 6 -6.66 6.44 18.36
CA LEU A 6 -6.98 7.42 17.34
C LEU A 6 -8.40 7.94 17.54
N PRO A 7 -8.67 9.23 17.31
CA PRO A 7 -10.04 9.73 17.26
C PRO A 7 -10.81 9.06 16.10
N PRO A 8 -12.15 8.94 16.20
CA PRO A 8 -12.97 8.43 15.11
C PRO A 8 -12.72 9.20 13.80
N TYR A 9 -12.79 8.51 12.66
CA TYR A 9 -12.64 9.10 11.32
C TYR A 9 -11.36 9.94 11.13
N SER A 10 -10.26 9.54 11.76
CA SER A 10 -8.96 10.23 11.63
C SER A 10 -7.94 9.40 10.83
N PRO A 11 -8.19 9.13 9.53
CA PRO A 11 -7.25 8.38 8.69
C PRO A 11 -5.90 9.11 8.55
N ASP A 12 -5.90 10.44 8.67
CA ASP A 12 -4.69 11.27 8.58
C ASP A 12 -3.66 10.96 9.69
N TYR A 13 -4.09 10.35 10.80
CA TYR A 13 -3.20 9.90 11.88
C TYR A 13 -2.81 8.42 11.79
N ASN A 14 -3.18 7.71 10.72
CA ASN A 14 -2.89 6.30 10.54
C ASN A 14 -1.92 6.07 9.35
N PRO A 15 -0.62 5.81 9.60
CA PRO A 15 0.39 5.72 8.54
C PRO A 15 0.10 4.67 7.47
N ILE A 16 -0.65 3.62 7.79
CA ILE A 16 -1.00 2.57 6.82
C ILE A 16 -1.86 3.11 5.66
N GLU A 17 -2.61 4.20 5.87
CA GLU A 17 -3.43 4.82 4.81
C GLU A 17 -2.55 5.37 3.68
N LEU A 18 -1.39 5.95 4.02
CA LEU A 18 -0.39 6.42 3.07
C LEU A 18 0.25 5.25 2.31
N THR A 19 0.58 4.17 3.02
CA THR A 19 1.05 2.92 2.41
C THR A 19 0.06 2.38 1.38
N PHE A 20 -1.23 2.27 1.74
CA PHE A 20 -2.25 1.81 0.81
C PHE A 20 -2.45 2.77 -0.37
N SER A 21 -2.34 4.07 -0.14
CA SER A 21 -2.37 5.07 -1.22
C SER A 21 -1.26 4.81 -2.25
N ALA A 22 -0.02 4.59 -1.78
CA ALA A 22 1.13 4.30 -2.63
C ALA A 22 0.97 2.96 -3.40
N ILE A 23 0.57 1.89 -2.72
CA ILE A 23 0.33 0.58 -3.36
C ILE A 23 -0.78 0.68 -4.42
N LYS A 24 -1.88 1.39 -4.12
CA LYS A 24 -2.95 1.62 -5.11
C LYS A 24 -2.45 2.44 -6.30
N ALA A 25 -1.58 3.43 -6.07
CA ALA A 25 -0.99 4.21 -7.15
C ALA A 25 -0.10 3.33 -8.04
N TYR A 26 0.72 2.45 -7.46
CA TYR A 26 1.51 1.46 -8.20
C TYR A 26 0.63 0.56 -9.06
N VAL A 27 -0.43 -0.02 -8.48
CA VAL A 27 -1.38 -0.89 -9.19
C VAL A 27 -2.06 -0.15 -10.35
N ARG A 28 -2.46 1.11 -10.15
CA ARG A 28 -3.06 1.94 -11.21
C ARG A 28 -2.08 2.23 -12.34
N HIS A 29 -0.83 2.54 -11.99
CA HIS A 29 0.24 2.78 -12.96
C HIS A 29 0.49 1.54 -13.84
N HIS A 30 0.47 0.35 -13.24
CA HIS A 30 0.66 -0.94 -13.93
C HIS A 30 -0.65 -1.59 -14.38
N GLY A 31 -1.76 -0.83 -14.44
CA GLY A 31 -3.10 -1.38 -14.60
C GLY A 31 -3.32 -2.17 -15.89
N GLY A 32 -2.55 -1.90 -16.95
CA GLY A 32 -2.59 -2.69 -18.19
C GLY A 32 -2.11 -4.14 -17.97
N ILE A 33 -0.96 -4.30 -17.30
CA ILE A 33 -0.34 -5.61 -17.02
C ILE A 33 -1.19 -6.36 -16.00
N ILE A 34 -1.67 -5.69 -14.95
CA ILE A 34 -2.51 -6.33 -13.92
C ILE A 34 -3.82 -6.85 -14.52
N ARG A 35 -4.48 -6.11 -15.42
CA ARG A 35 -5.68 -6.61 -16.10
C ARG A 35 -5.40 -7.79 -17.02
N ALA A 36 -4.23 -7.81 -17.67
CA ALA A 36 -3.81 -8.94 -18.48
C ALA A 36 -3.60 -10.19 -17.61
N ALA A 37 -2.88 -10.07 -16.50
CA ALA A 37 -2.68 -11.16 -15.53
C ALA A 37 -4.01 -11.70 -14.98
N MET A 38 -5.01 -10.83 -14.75
CA MET A 38 -6.35 -11.26 -14.30
C MET A 38 -7.16 -12.03 -15.36
N SER A 39 -6.69 -12.10 -16.61
CA SER A 39 -7.35 -12.85 -17.68
C SER A 39 -6.82 -14.28 -17.80
N GLU A 40 -5.77 -14.63 -17.05
CA GLU A 40 -5.22 -15.97 -16.98
C GLU A 40 -6.09 -16.91 -16.14
N LYS A 41 -5.86 -18.22 -16.27
CA LYS A 41 -6.66 -19.24 -15.57
C LYS A 41 -6.34 -19.33 -14.08
N ASP A 42 -5.14 -18.95 -13.68
CA ASP A 42 -4.71 -18.91 -12.29
C ASP A 42 -4.24 -17.51 -11.89
N ASP A 43 -4.25 -17.25 -10.58
CA ASP A 43 -3.98 -15.94 -10.01
C ASP A 43 -2.49 -15.71 -9.70
N LEU A 44 -1.58 -16.60 -10.12
CA LEU A 44 -0.17 -16.53 -9.73
C LEU A 44 0.47 -15.20 -10.12
N ASP A 45 0.24 -14.76 -11.35
CA ASP A 45 0.77 -13.49 -11.86
C ASP A 45 0.19 -12.28 -11.12
N VAL A 46 -1.09 -12.35 -10.74
CA VAL A 46 -1.73 -11.31 -9.91
C VAL A 46 -1.03 -11.23 -8.55
N TYR A 47 -0.75 -12.37 -7.90
CA TYR A 47 -0.04 -12.38 -6.62
C TYR A 47 1.40 -11.86 -6.73
N LEU A 48 2.12 -12.19 -7.80
CA LEU A 48 3.47 -11.67 -8.04
C LEU A 48 3.46 -10.15 -8.21
N LEU A 49 2.55 -9.62 -9.03
CA LEU A 49 2.42 -8.17 -9.26
C LEU A 49 2.00 -7.41 -7.99
N LEU A 50 1.12 -8.00 -7.16
CA LEU A 50 0.78 -7.43 -5.86
C LEU A 50 1.95 -7.48 -4.88
N ASN A 51 2.77 -8.54 -4.92
CA ASN A 51 3.97 -8.64 -4.11
C ASN A 51 4.96 -7.52 -4.48
N GLU A 52 5.20 -7.30 -5.76
CA GLU A 52 6.02 -6.19 -6.26
C GLU A 52 5.46 -4.82 -5.81
N ALA A 53 4.14 -4.63 -5.87
CA ALA A 53 3.50 -3.40 -5.42
C ALA A 53 3.69 -3.15 -3.91
N VAL A 54 3.66 -4.19 -3.09
CA VAL A 54 3.96 -4.08 -1.64
C VAL A 54 5.42 -3.73 -1.41
N TRP A 55 6.34 -4.36 -2.15
CA TRP A 55 7.78 -4.12 -2.03
C TRP A 55 8.27 -2.85 -2.72
N SER A 56 7.41 -2.15 -3.48
CA SER A 56 7.72 -0.82 -4.00
C SER A 56 7.76 0.25 -2.92
N VAL A 57 7.27 -0.04 -1.72
CA VAL A 57 7.31 0.85 -0.56
C VAL A 57 8.65 0.69 0.15
N SER A 58 9.43 1.77 0.22
CA SER A 58 10.72 1.77 0.89
C SER A 58 10.61 2.00 2.39
N ALA A 59 11.68 1.70 3.12
CA ALA A 59 11.78 2.02 4.55
C ALA A 59 11.77 3.54 4.80
N ASP A 60 12.24 4.35 3.86
CA ASP A 60 12.28 5.80 4.01
C ASP A 60 10.90 6.42 3.74
N ASP A 61 10.11 5.85 2.82
CA ASP A 61 8.69 6.18 2.67
C ASP A 61 7.94 5.94 3.99
N ALA A 62 8.12 4.75 4.58
CA ALA A 62 7.49 4.40 5.85
C ALA A 62 7.85 5.39 6.96
N LYS A 63 9.14 5.70 7.15
CA LYS A 63 9.58 6.71 8.14
C LYS A 63 8.94 8.08 7.89
N GLY A 64 8.91 8.51 6.62
CA GLY A 64 8.28 9.76 6.22
C GLY A 64 6.79 9.80 6.57
N TRP A 65 6.07 8.70 6.38
CA TRP A 65 4.64 8.60 6.68
C TRP A 65 4.34 8.56 8.19
N PHE A 66 5.17 7.88 8.98
CA PHE A 66 5.08 7.97 10.45
C PHE A 66 5.28 9.42 10.91
N SER A 67 6.32 10.11 10.42
CA SER A 67 6.57 11.51 10.74
C SER A 67 5.42 12.43 10.29
N HIS A 68 4.86 12.20 9.09
CA HIS A 68 3.72 12.94 8.56
C HIS A 68 2.48 12.81 9.45
N CYS A 69 2.23 11.62 10.00
CA CYS A 69 1.12 11.36 10.91
C CYS A 69 1.40 11.78 12.38
N GLY A 70 2.59 12.32 12.67
CA GLY A 70 2.96 12.84 13.99
C GLY A 70 3.61 11.85 14.96
N TYR A 71 4.22 10.77 14.44
CA TYR A 71 4.94 9.75 15.23
C TYR A 71 6.46 9.91 15.21
#